data_AF-A0A8S3DUA7-F1
#
_entry.id   AF-A0A8S3DUA7-F1
#
_cell.length_a   1.000
_cell.length_b   1.000
_cell.length_c   1.000
_cell.angle_alpha   90.00
_cell.angle_beta   90.00
_cell.angle_gamma   90.00
#
_symmetry.space_group_name_H-M   'P 1'
#
loop_
_entity.id
_entity.type
_entity.pdbx_description
1 polymer ?
#
loop_
_entity_poly.entity_id
_entity_poly.type
_entity_poly.pdbx_seq_one_letter_code
_entity_poly.pdbx_strand_id
1 'polypeptide(L)'
;MRNSRLRSVRVALTIFLAKIRLALSNRVLACVFRLASKRSVARICHQVRVVFMQDLVPYHVGFQHVSRETILAQHQTTVVTEPLTNGRDQVVLIADGTYFFCQKSSNNEFQRRTYSQHEHRHLVKSMDGYIISSLGPFFTDSLNNDAAILKHCMLNNEQDVLSWLHDNDVLVLDRWFRDTVNTLYRLGLQVVMPGFLHNKKQLPADDANRTRFVTKNRWVIESVNGKIKQWKFMAQVIQHSTIRFISDYLDIICALINKYQCPAVKDIESGREIVMKMREMLTTENRLQERLAKHTGTTSLHWSEHNAANFQSPPLTKENIRDLTF
;
A
#
# COMPACT_ATOMS: atom_id res chain seq x y z
N MET A 1 -32.90 10.37 2.92
CA MET A 1 -33.02 11.83 2.60
C MET A 1 -34.41 12.11 2.03
N ARG A 2 -35.11 13.17 2.44
CA ARG A 2 -36.37 13.61 1.78
C ARG A 2 -36.04 14.15 0.39
N ASN A 3 -36.66 13.58 -0.65
CA ASN A 3 -36.36 13.87 -2.04
C ASN A 3 -36.89 15.26 -2.43
N SER A 4 -36.03 16.12 -3.00
CA SER A 4 -36.44 17.36 -3.66
C SER A 4 -35.63 17.58 -4.94
N ARG A 5 -36.09 18.47 -5.82
CA ARG A 5 -35.48 18.76 -7.13
C ARG A 5 -33.97 19.11 -7.05
N LEU A 6 -33.51 19.63 -5.90
CA LEU A 6 -32.12 20.01 -5.61
C LEU A 6 -31.44 19.11 -4.56
N ARG A 7 -32.14 18.07 -4.04
CA ARG A 7 -31.67 17.16 -2.98
C ARG A 7 -32.06 15.73 -3.29
N SER A 8 -31.68 15.24 -4.47
CA SER A 8 -31.79 13.82 -4.78
C SER A 8 -30.60 13.05 -4.24
N VAL A 9 -30.80 11.74 -4.03
CA VAL A 9 -29.72 10.82 -3.61
C VAL A 9 -28.56 10.87 -4.61
N ARG A 10 -28.85 10.89 -5.92
CA ARG A 10 -27.81 10.98 -6.96
C ARG A 10 -26.97 12.25 -6.82
N VAL A 11 -27.60 13.41 -6.63
CA VAL A 11 -26.87 14.68 -6.44
C VAL A 11 -26.02 14.64 -5.18
N ALA A 12 -26.53 14.11 -4.08
CA ALA A 12 -25.77 13.97 -2.85
C ALA A 12 -24.51 13.09 -3.02
N LEU A 13 -24.67 11.95 -3.70
CA LEU A 13 -23.56 11.06 -4.05
C LEU A 13 -22.55 11.75 -4.98
N THR A 14 -23.01 12.44 -6.04
CA THR A 14 -22.12 13.17 -6.95
C THR A 14 -21.31 14.24 -6.22
N ILE A 15 -21.93 15.00 -5.32
CA ILE A 15 -21.23 16.01 -4.51
C ILE A 15 -20.16 15.36 -3.63
N PHE A 16 -20.49 14.26 -2.96
CA PHE A 16 -19.56 13.56 -2.09
C PHE A 16 -18.40 12.96 -2.89
N LEU A 17 -18.68 12.23 -3.96
CA LEU A 17 -17.66 11.62 -4.83
C LEU A 17 -16.77 12.68 -5.47
N ALA A 18 -17.33 13.79 -5.97
CA ALA A 18 -16.54 14.90 -6.49
C ALA A 18 -15.63 15.50 -5.42
N LYS A 19 -16.11 15.63 -4.18
CA LYS A 19 -15.32 16.11 -3.05
C LYS A 19 -14.10 15.22 -2.80
N ILE A 20 -14.30 13.91 -2.68
CA ILE A 20 -13.21 12.99 -2.33
C ILE A 20 -12.29 12.68 -3.53
N ARG A 21 -12.84 12.60 -4.74
CA ARG A 21 -12.09 12.29 -5.97
C ARG A 21 -11.25 13.46 -6.44
N LEU A 22 -11.79 14.68 -6.37
CA LEU A 22 -11.16 15.89 -6.92
C LEU A 22 -10.63 16.85 -5.85
N ALA A 23 -10.81 16.55 -4.55
CA ALA A 23 -10.39 17.40 -3.43
C ALA A 23 -11.03 18.81 -3.42
N LEU A 24 -12.23 18.97 -3.99
CA LEU A 24 -12.86 20.28 -4.11
C LEU A 24 -13.30 20.84 -2.75
N SER A 25 -13.13 22.16 -2.59
CA SER A 25 -13.60 22.87 -1.40
C SER A 25 -15.13 22.92 -1.37
N ASN A 26 -15.71 23.00 -0.16
CA ASN A 26 -17.17 23.11 -0.01
C ASN A 26 -17.74 24.38 -0.68
N ARG A 27 -16.93 25.43 -0.87
CA ARG A 27 -17.34 26.65 -1.58
C ARG A 27 -17.48 26.38 -3.08
N VAL A 28 -16.49 25.72 -3.67
CA VAL A 28 -16.52 25.34 -5.10
C VAL A 28 -17.69 24.40 -5.38
N LEU A 29 -17.86 23.36 -4.56
CA LEU A 29 -18.99 22.44 -4.70
C LEU A 29 -20.34 23.14 -4.53
N ALA A 30 -20.47 24.09 -3.59
CA ALA A 30 -21.70 24.84 -3.44
C ALA A 30 -22.02 25.68 -4.69
N CYS A 31 -21.00 26.28 -5.32
CA CYS A 31 -21.15 27.02 -6.57
C CYS A 31 -21.57 26.09 -7.72
N VAL A 32 -20.80 25.03 -7.96
CA VAL A 32 -21.03 24.07 -9.07
C VAL A 32 -22.41 23.43 -8.99
N PHE A 33 -22.85 23.02 -7.80
CA PHE A 33 -24.15 22.38 -7.58
C PHE A 33 -25.28 23.36 -7.23
N ARG A 34 -25.05 24.67 -7.35
CA ARG A 34 -26.03 25.74 -7.06
C ARG A 34 -26.72 25.59 -5.69
N LEU A 35 -25.92 25.25 -4.68
CA LEU A 35 -26.38 25.12 -3.30
C LEU A 35 -26.24 26.45 -2.56
N ALA A 36 -27.21 26.75 -1.70
CA ALA A 36 -27.27 28.00 -0.95
C ALA A 36 -26.03 28.32 -0.09
N SER A 37 -25.25 27.31 0.33
CA SER A 37 -24.03 27.56 1.11
C SER A 37 -23.07 26.37 1.16
N LYS A 38 -21.80 26.67 1.52
CA LYS A 38 -20.79 25.65 1.89
C LYS A 38 -21.22 24.73 3.04
N ARG A 39 -22.15 25.18 3.91
CA ARG A 39 -22.70 24.38 5.02
C ARG A 39 -23.65 23.30 4.49
N SER A 40 -24.37 23.57 3.40
CA SER A 40 -25.21 22.57 2.75
C SER A 40 -24.38 21.41 2.20
N VAL A 41 -23.24 21.70 1.56
CA VAL A 41 -22.28 20.67 1.11
C VAL A 41 -21.76 19.86 2.29
N ALA A 42 -21.33 20.52 3.38
CA ALA A 42 -20.83 19.82 4.57
C ALA A 42 -21.87 18.84 5.14
N ARG A 43 -23.14 19.24 5.22
CA ARG A 43 -24.24 18.39 5.69
C ARG A 43 -24.49 17.20 4.77
N ILE A 44 -24.49 17.43 3.45
CA ILE A 44 -24.62 16.36 2.45
C ILE A 44 -23.48 15.36 2.59
N CYS A 45 -22.23 15.84 2.64
CA CYS A 45 -21.07 14.95 2.77
C CYS A 45 -21.08 14.15 4.07
N HIS A 46 -21.51 14.76 5.17
CA HIS A 46 -21.68 14.05 6.44
C HIS A 46 -22.73 12.94 6.34
N GLN A 47 -23.90 13.22 5.75
CA GLN A 47 -24.96 12.22 5.58
C GLN A 47 -24.52 11.07 4.68
N VAL A 48 -23.87 11.35 3.54
CA VAL A 48 -23.35 10.30 2.65
C VAL A 48 -22.27 9.48 3.34
N ARG A 49 -21.36 10.12 4.10
CA ARG A 49 -20.31 9.41 4.85
C ARG A 49 -20.90 8.43 5.85
N VAL A 50 -21.87 8.85 6.67
CA VAL A 50 -22.53 7.98 7.65
C VAL A 50 -23.19 6.78 6.98
N VAL A 51 -23.92 7.02 5.89
CA VAL A 51 -24.57 5.93 5.12
C VAL A 51 -23.55 4.99 4.51
N PHE A 52 -22.46 5.49 3.93
CA PHE A 52 -21.42 4.63 3.37
C PHE A 52 -20.68 3.80 4.44
N MET A 53 -20.43 4.36 5.63
CA MET A 53 -19.86 3.59 6.73
C MET A 53 -20.77 2.46 7.20
N GLN A 54 -22.09 2.61 7.06
CA GLN A 54 -23.07 1.60 7.46
C GLN A 54 -23.35 0.57 6.35
N ASP A 55 -23.51 1.04 5.11
CA ASP A 55 -24.12 0.25 4.03
C ASP A 55 -23.14 -0.08 2.88
N LEU A 56 -21.90 0.44 2.91
CA LEU A 56 -20.89 0.17 1.88
C LEU A 56 -19.65 -0.47 2.49
N VAL A 57 -19.07 0.14 3.53
CA VAL A 57 -17.79 -0.29 4.10
C VAL A 57 -17.81 -1.74 4.61
N PRO A 58 -18.79 -2.19 5.41
CA PRO A 58 -18.76 -3.55 5.99
C PRO A 58 -18.80 -4.68 4.95
N TYR A 59 -19.27 -4.39 3.73
CA TYR A 59 -19.36 -5.36 2.64
C TYR A 59 -18.11 -5.42 1.76
N HIS A 60 -17.16 -4.48 1.93
CA HIS A 60 -16.05 -4.30 1.00
C HIS A 60 -14.70 -4.00 1.68
N VAL A 61 -14.66 -3.79 3.00
CA VAL A 61 -13.46 -3.56 3.81
C VAL A 61 -13.67 -4.16 5.21
N GLY A 62 -12.59 -4.59 5.84
CA GLY A 62 -12.53 -5.33 7.10
C GLY A 62 -12.23 -6.81 6.88
N PHE A 63 -11.50 -7.47 7.77
CA PHE A 63 -11.13 -8.89 7.60
C PHE A 63 -12.34 -9.80 7.36
N GLN A 64 -13.49 -9.47 7.96
CA GLN A 64 -14.72 -10.25 7.86
C GLN A 64 -15.48 -10.08 6.53
N HIS A 65 -15.12 -9.11 5.68
CA HIS A 65 -15.86 -8.86 4.43
C HIS A 65 -15.53 -9.90 3.33
N VAL A 66 -14.39 -10.58 3.45
CA VAL A 66 -13.88 -11.51 2.44
C VAL A 66 -13.42 -12.80 3.10
N SER A 67 -13.88 -13.93 2.56
CA SER A 67 -13.48 -15.26 3.01
C SER A 67 -12.04 -15.59 2.60
N ARG A 68 -11.39 -16.45 3.37
CA ARG A 68 -10.03 -16.94 3.05
C ARG A 68 -10.00 -17.65 1.70
N GLU A 69 -11.02 -18.45 1.40
CA GLU A 69 -11.15 -19.20 0.15
C GLU A 69 -11.21 -18.25 -1.04
N THR A 70 -11.89 -17.11 -0.89
CA THR A 70 -11.95 -16.07 -1.94
C THR A 70 -10.60 -15.40 -2.14
N ILE A 71 -9.86 -15.11 -1.06
CA ILE A 71 -8.51 -14.55 -1.17
C ILE A 71 -7.57 -15.52 -1.91
N LEU A 72 -7.55 -16.78 -1.50
CA LEU A 72 -6.73 -17.83 -2.10
C LEU A 72 -7.04 -18.02 -3.59
N ALA A 73 -8.32 -17.99 -3.97
CA ALA A 73 -8.76 -18.24 -5.34
C ALA A 73 -8.65 -17.02 -6.27
N GLN A 74 -8.85 -15.80 -5.77
CA GLN A 74 -9.08 -14.62 -6.62
C GLN A 74 -8.12 -13.45 -6.37
N HIS A 75 -7.40 -13.44 -5.25
CA HIS A 75 -6.62 -12.27 -4.81
C HIS A 75 -5.15 -12.56 -4.50
N GLN A 76 -4.71 -13.81 -4.65
CA GLN A 76 -3.29 -14.18 -4.66
C GLN A 76 -2.87 -14.59 -6.07
N THR A 77 -1.60 -14.33 -6.40
CA THR A 77 -1.04 -14.74 -7.69
C THR A 77 0.04 -15.78 -7.50
N THR A 78 0.21 -16.61 -8.52
CA THR A 78 1.22 -17.67 -8.54
C THR A 78 2.63 -17.12 -8.28
N VAL A 79 2.92 -15.90 -8.77
CA VAL A 79 4.20 -15.22 -8.58
C VAL A 79 4.49 -14.87 -7.11
N VAL A 80 3.45 -14.69 -6.29
CA VAL A 80 3.61 -14.43 -4.85
C VAL A 80 3.61 -15.72 -4.05
N THR A 81 2.69 -16.63 -4.34
CA THR A 81 2.45 -17.81 -3.50
C THR A 81 3.55 -18.84 -3.65
N GLU A 82 3.89 -19.26 -4.87
CA GLU A 82 4.86 -20.34 -5.09
C GLU A 82 6.26 -20.07 -4.51
N PRO A 83 6.79 -18.83 -4.48
CA PRO A 83 8.07 -18.56 -3.84
C PRO A 83 8.02 -18.35 -2.32
N LEU A 84 6.86 -17.98 -1.76
CA LEU A 84 6.75 -17.52 -0.38
C LEU A 84 5.99 -18.48 0.54
N THR A 85 5.23 -19.41 -0.01
CA THR A 85 4.45 -20.40 0.75
C THR A 85 4.99 -21.81 0.54
N ASN A 86 4.74 -22.68 1.52
CA ASN A 86 5.07 -24.10 1.49
C ASN A 86 3.85 -24.98 1.19
N GLY A 87 2.66 -24.39 1.02
CA GLY A 87 1.39 -25.08 0.78
C GLY A 87 0.36 -24.21 0.07
N ARG A 88 -0.79 -24.82 -0.27
CA ARG A 88 -1.89 -24.19 -1.02
C ARG A 88 -2.91 -23.42 -0.17
N ASP A 89 -2.91 -23.62 1.15
CA ASP A 89 -3.88 -23.00 2.07
C ASP A 89 -3.29 -21.85 2.91
N GLN A 90 -2.12 -21.34 2.51
CA GLN A 90 -1.46 -20.21 3.19
C GLN A 90 -1.83 -18.90 2.50
N VAL A 91 -2.39 -17.98 3.28
CA VAL A 91 -2.62 -16.61 2.83
C VAL A 91 -1.32 -15.82 2.96
N VAL A 92 -1.02 -15.05 1.92
CA VAL A 92 0.06 -14.06 1.91
C VAL A 92 -0.56 -12.68 2.09
N LEU A 93 -0.34 -12.09 3.27
CA LEU A 93 -0.73 -10.72 3.58
C LEU A 93 0.45 -9.78 3.39
N ILE A 94 0.23 -8.68 2.70
CA ILE A 94 1.21 -7.61 2.59
C ILE A 94 0.74 -6.47 3.48
N ALA A 95 1.60 -5.98 4.37
CA ALA A 95 1.27 -4.84 5.22
C ALA A 95 2.29 -3.72 5.01
N ASP A 96 1.78 -2.51 4.70
CA ASP A 96 2.58 -1.31 4.55
C ASP A 96 1.95 -0.11 5.25
N GLY A 97 2.80 0.83 5.67
CA GLY A 97 2.38 2.08 6.28
C GLY A 97 2.10 3.15 5.22
N THR A 98 0.84 3.55 5.06
CA THR A 98 0.47 4.65 4.15
C THR A 98 0.38 5.99 4.88
N TYR A 99 1.09 6.97 4.35
CA TYR A 99 1.21 8.31 4.94
C TYR A 99 0.19 9.29 4.38
N PHE A 100 -0.54 10.01 5.25
CA PHE A 100 -1.49 11.06 4.85
C PHE A 100 -1.15 12.39 5.52
N PHE A 101 -0.72 13.38 4.72
CA PHE A 101 -0.34 14.70 5.23
C PHE A 101 -1.54 15.49 5.76
N CYS A 102 -1.33 16.21 6.85
CA CYS A 102 -2.33 17.10 7.42
C CYS A 102 -1.76 18.48 7.73
N GLN A 103 -2.66 19.45 7.92
CA GLN A 103 -2.26 20.80 8.31
C GLN A 103 -1.62 20.81 9.72
N LYS A 104 -0.80 21.81 10.02
CA LYS A 104 -0.31 22.08 11.39
C LYS A 104 -1.46 22.57 12.27
N SER A 105 -1.71 21.92 13.40
CA SER A 105 -2.78 22.31 14.33
C SER A 105 -2.35 23.43 15.25
N SER A 106 -3.30 24.26 15.69
CA SER A 106 -3.10 25.19 16.82
C SER A 106 -3.18 24.48 18.17
N ASN A 107 -3.72 23.25 18.21
CA ASN A 107 -3.63 22.41 19.40
C ASN A 107 -2.22 21.82 19.47
N ASN A 108 -1.43 22.29 20.45
CA ASN A 108 -0.04 21.89 20.64
C ASN A 108 0.15 20.38 20.87
N GLU A 109 -0.78 19.72 21.57
CA GLU A 109 -0.72 18.28 21.78
C GLU A 109 -0.90 17.52 20.46
N PHE A 110 -1.96 17.84 19.73
CA PHE A 110 -2.22 17.23 18.42
C PHE A 110 -1.11 17.55 17.42
N GLN A 111 -0.56 18.77 17.46
CA GLN A 111 0.56 19.18 16.62
C GLN A 111 1.78 18.28 16.87
N ARG A 112 2.15 18.05 18.14
CA ARG A 112 3.29 17.18 18.49
C ARG A 112 3.06 15.75 18.04
N ARG A 113 1.86 15.21 18.24
CA ARG A 113 1.51 13.82 17.92
C ARG A 113 1.44 13.52 16.42
N THR A 114 1.15 14.53 15.60
CA THR A 114 1.08 14.38 14.15
C THR A 114 2.39 14.75 13.44
N TYR A 115 3.40 15.26 14.14
CA TYR A 115 4.67 15.63 13.49
C TYR A 115 5.55 14.40 13.29
N SER A 116 5.85 14.06 12.04
CA SER A 116 6.83 13.03 11.69
C SER A 116 8.22 13.64 11.59
N GLN A 117 9.16 13.14 12.39
CA GLN A 117 10.57 13.51 12.31
C GLN A 117 11.21 13.06 10.98
N HIS A 118 10.77 11.93 10.43
CA HIS A 118 11.30 11.38 9.17
C HIS A 118 10.89 12.23 7.97
N GLU A 119 9.61 12.62 7.89
CA GLU A 119 9.06 13.39 6.77
C GLU A 119 9.18 14.91 6.97
N HIS A 120 9.64 15.34 8.17
CA HIS A 120 9.69 16.72 8.62
C HIS A 120 8.35 17.48 8.47
N ARG A 121 7.22 16.77 8.54
CA ARG A 121 5.87 17.28 8.23
C ARG A 121 4.80 16.64 9.11
N HIS A 122 3.66 17.32 9.22
CA HIS A 122 2.48 16.79 9.92
C HIS A 122 1.72 15.78 9.06
N LEU A 123 1.46 14.59 9.62
CA LEU A 123 0.77 13.51 8.94
C LEU A 123 0.14 12.51 9.93
N VAL A 124 -0.65 11.58 9.39
CA VAL A 124 -1.14 10.37 10.08
C VAL A 124 -0.85 9.15 9.22
N LYS A 125 -0.83 7.95 9.82
CA LYS A 125 -0.56 6.69 9.11
C LYS A 125 -1.75 5.75 9.13
N SER A 126 -1.88 4.92 8.11
CA SER A 126 -2.73 3.72 8.08
C SER A 126 -1.89 2.51 7.73
N MET A 127 -2.28 1.32 8.16
CA MET A 127 -1.73 0.07 7.64
C MET A 127 -2.64 -0.47 6.53
N ASP A 128 -2.10 -0.65 5.33
CA ASP A 128 -2.85 -1.08 4.13
C ASP A 128 -2.19 -2.32 3.47
N GLY A 129 -2.98 -3.17 2.79
CA GLY A 129 -2.53 -4.33 2.00
C GLY A 129 -3.22 -4.40 0.62
N TYR A 130 -3.40 -5.58 -0.02
CA TYR A 130 -4.68 -5.76 -0.75
C TYR A 130 -5.76 -5.33 0.25
N ILE A 131 -6.70 -4.47 -0.13
CA ILE A 131 -7.42 -3.69 0.90
C ILE A 131 -8.47 -4.56 1.61
N ILE A 132 -8.00 -5.59 2.31
CA ILE A 132 -8.71 -6.41 3.27
C ILE A 132 -9.14 -5.47 4.39
N SER A 133 -8.21 -4.64 4.87
CA SER A 133 -8.50 -3.61 5.85
C SER A 133 -7.53 -2.43 5.71
N SER A 134 -7.99 -1.27 6.18
CA SER A 134 -7.16 -0.13 6.55
C SER A 134 -7.21 -0.04 8.08
N LEU A 135 -6.08 -0.26 8.76
CA LEU A 135 -6.01 -0.08 10.21
C LEU A 135 -5.51 1.31 10.53
N GLY A 136 -6.28 2.06 11.32
CA GLY A 136 -5.94 3.40 11.77
C GLY A 136 -7.06 4.43 11.52
N PRO A 137 -6.72 5.73 11.47
CA PRO A 137 -5.38 6.30 11.45
C PRO A 137 -4.64 6.23 12.79
N PHE A 138 -3.32 6.13 12.74
CA PHE A 138 -2.42 6.28 13.89
C PHE A 138 -1.69 7.62 13.84
N PHE A 139 -1.35 8.13 15.03
CA PHE A 139 -0.45 9.27 15.17
C PHE A 139 0.97 8.90 14.75
N THR A 140 1.85 9.88 14.57
CA THR A 140 3.23 9.68 14.08
C THR A 140 4.27 10.15 15.07
N ASP A 141 3.90 10.24 16.35
CA ASP A 141 4.87 10.48 17.41
C ASP A 141 5.89 9.33 17.49
N SER A 142 6.95 9.54 18.27
CA SER A 142 8.06 8.59 18.39
C SER A 142 7.65 7.20 18.91
N LEU A 143 6.43 7.05 19.44
CA LEU A 143 5.90 5.77 19.91
C LEU A 143 5.21 4.97 18.79
N ASN A 144 4.77 5.63 17.72
CA ASN A 144 3.98 5.06 16.63
C ASN A 144 4.78 4.97 15.32
N ASN A 145 5.91 4.25 15.36
CA ASN A 145 6.56 3.80 14.14
C ASN A 145 5.80 2.61 13.52
N ASP A 146 6.14 2.25 12.28
CA ASP A 146 5.36 1.24 11.53
C ASP A 146 5.39 -0.13 12.21
N ALA A 147 6.54 -0.53 12.76
CA ALA A 147 6.68 -1.76 13.55
C ALA A 147 5.76 -1.76 14.79
N ALA A 148 5.79 -0.69 15.58
CA ALA A 148 5.00 -0.53 16.79
C ALA A 148 3.49 -0.54 16.49
N ILE A 149 3.07 0.11 15.41
CA ILE A 149 1.68 0.11 14.96
C ILE A 149 1.24 -1.32 14.58
N LEU A 150 2.00 -2.02 13.74
CA LEU A 150 1.67 -3.39 13.35
C LEU A 150 1.62 -4.32 14.57
N LYS A 151 2.57 -4.16 15.50
CA LYS A 151 2.62 -4.94 16.73
C LYS A 151 1.38 -4.71 17.59
N HIS A 152 0.95 -3.46 17.77
CA HIS A 152 -0.27 -3.11 18.47
C HIS A 152 -1.50 -3.76 17.80
N CYS A 153 -1.61 -3.63 16.48
CA CYS A 153 -2.73 -4.17 15.72
C CYS A 153 -2.88 -5.69 15.91
N MET A 154 -1.77 -6.41 15.83
CA MET A 154 -1.77 -7.87 15.98
C MET A 154 -2.03 -8.30 17.42
N LEU A 155 -1.37 -7.68 18.40
CA LEU A 155 -1.52 -8.07 19.81
C LEU A 155 -2.90 -7.76 20.40
N ASN A 156 -3.54 -6.68 19.93
CA ASN A 156 -4.88 -6.31 20.37
C ASN A 156 -6.00 -6.92 19.51
N ASN A 157 -5.63 -7.77 18.54
CA ASN A 157 -6.57 -8.39 17.60
C ASN A 157 -7.48 -7.34 16.93
N GLU A 158 -6.90 -6.23 16.46
CA GLU A 158 -7.65 -5.15 15.82
C GLU A 158 -8.43 -5.67 14.61
N GLN A 159 -9.72 -5.31 14.54
CA GLN A 159 -10.66 -5.83 13.53
C GLN A 159 -10.71 -7.36 13.43
N ASP A 160 -10.39 -8.07 14.53
CA ASP A 160 -10.43 -9.52 14.60
C ASP A 160 -9.49 -10.23 13.60
N VAL A 161 -8.35 -9.59 13.30
CA VAL A 161 -7.34 -10.06 12.34
C VAL A 161 -6.82 -11.47 12.64
N LEU A 162 -6.64 -11.83 13.92
CA LEU A 162 -6.12 -13.11 14.35
C LEU A 162 -7.15 -14.25 14.20
N SER A 163 -8.44 -13.94 14.21
CA SER A 163 -9.48 -14.94 13.90
C SER A 163 -9.57 -15.21 12.40
N TRP A 164 -9.07 -14.28 11.58
CA TRP A 164 -9.03 -14.43 10.13
C TRP A 164 -7.73 -15.09 9.66
N LEU A 165 -6.61 -14.87 10.35
CA LEU A 165 -5.31 -15.47 10.04
C LEU A 165 -5.17 -16.88 10.63
N HIS A 166 -4.46 -17.76 9.92
CA HIS A 166 -4.15 -19.12 10.36
C HIS A 166 -2.66 -19.29 10.62
N ASP A 167 -2.32 -20.30 11.41
CA ASP A 167 -0.93 -20.71 11.64
C ASP A 167 -0.19 -20.93 10.32
N ASN A 168 1.02 -20.41 10.26
CA ASN A 168 1.92 -20.36 9.12
C ASN A 168 1.51 -19.44 7.96
N ASP A 169 0.45 -18.64 8.07
CA ASP A 169 0.21 -17.57 7.10
C ASP A 169 1.42 -16.63 7.00
N VAL A 170 1.62 -16.06 5.82
CA VAL A 170 2.85 -15.31 5.50
C VAL A 170 2.56 -13.81 5.48
N LEU A 171 3.29 -13.05 6.29
CA LEU A 171 3.34 -11.60 6.19
C LEU A 171 4.56 -11.13 5.40
N VAL A 172 4.31 -10.41 4.31
CA VAL A 172 5.33 -9.69 3.55
C VAL A 172 5.42 -8.27 4.08
N LEU A 173 6.58 -7.91 4.62
CA LEU A 173 6.82 -6.64 5.29
C LEU A 173 8.05 -5.92 4.73
N ASP A 174 8.09 -4.60 4.85
CA ASP A 174 9.32 -3.83 4.65
C ASP A 174 10.30 -4.01 5.83
N ARG A 175 11.56 -3.65 5.62
CA ARG A 175 12.63 -3.73 6.63
C ARG A 175 12.34 -2.93 7.89
N TRP A 176 11.53 -1.89 7.79
CA TRP A 176 11.13 -1.04 8.92
C TRP A 176 10.26 -1.76 9.95
N PHE A 177 9.73 -2.96 9.64
CA PHE A 177 8.92 -3.77 10.55
C PHE A 177 9.74 -4.82 11.35
N ARG A 178 11.07 -4.79 11.23
CA ARG A 178 12.00 -5.75 11.86
C ARG A 178 11.69 -6.05 13.33
N ASP A 179 11.38 -5.03 14.12
CA ASP A 179 11.22 -5.17 15.56
C ASP A 179 9.95 -5.97 15.96
N THR A 180 9.04 -6.18 15.00
CA THR A 180 7.77 -6.90 15.20
C THR A 180 7.86 -8.38 14.83
N VAL A 181 8.93 -8.78 14.13
CA VAL A 181 9.13 -10.14 13.58
C VAL A 181 9.01 -11.22 14.65
N ASN A 182 9.73 -11.08 15.77
CA ASN A 182 9.66 -12.03 16.88
C ASN A 182 8.26 -12.14 17.49
N THR A 183 7.47 -11.06 17.44
CA THR A 183 6.09 -11.08 17.92
C THR A 183 5.20 -11.86 16.96
N LEU A 184 5.36 -11.65 15.65
CA LEU A 184 4.58 -12.35 14.61
C LEU A 184 4.86 -13.86 14.61
N TYR A 185 6.12 -14.29 14.79
CA TYR A 185 6.44 -15.71 14.93
C TYR A 185 5.79 -16.35 16.16
N ARG A 186 5.66 -15.63 17.28
CA ARG A 186 4.95 -16.13 18.48
C ARG A 186 3.44 -16.23 18.26
N LEU A 187 2.90 -15.47 17.31
CA LEU A 187 1.50 -15.55 16.88
C LEU A 187 1.29 -16.62 15.80
N GLY A 188 2.29 -17.46 15.52
CA GLY A 188 2.20 -18.54 14.53
C GLY A 188 2.43 -18.11 13.08
N LEU A 189 2.76 -16.84 12.82
CA LEU A 189 2.84 -16.28 11.48
C LEU A 189 4.27 -16.34 10.92
N GLN A 190 4.40 -16.58 9.62
CA GLN A 190 5.66 -16.48 8.91
C GLN A 190 5.89 -15.04 8.46
N VAL A 191 7.15 -14.59 8.44
CA VAL A 191 7.49 -13.24 8.01
C VAL A 191 8.55 -13.28 6.93
N VAL A 192 8.27 -12.55 5.84
CA VAL A 192 9.16 -12.37 4.70
C VAL A 192 9.46 -10.88 4.56
N MET A 193 10.75 -10.52 4.54
CA MET A 193 11.20 -9.12 4.40
C MET A 193 12.50 -9.03 3.59
N PRO A 194 12.84 -7.88 3.00
CA PRO A 194 14.12 -7.70 2.32
C PRO A 194 15.32 -7.92 3.25
N GLY A 195 16.39 -8.49 2.71
CA GLY A 195 17.64 -8.73 3.45
C GLY A 195 18.30 -7.44 3.96
N PHE A 196 19.15 -7.60 4.96
CA PHE A 196 19.87 -6.49 5.57
C PHE A 196 21.37 -6.61 5.35
N LEU A 197 21.98 -5.47 5.04
CA LEU A 197 23.41 -5.37 4.77
C LEU A 197 24.27 -5.69 6.01
N HIS A 198 23.73 -5.48 7.21
CA HIS A 198 24.50 -5.53 8.46
C HIS A 198 25.79 -4.68 8.31
N ASN A 199 26.95 -5.25 8.63
CA ASN A 199 28.26 -4.59 8.49
C ASN A 199 28.90 -4.77 7.10
N LYS A 200 28.16 -5.29 6.10
CA LYS A 200 28.67 -5.48 4.73
C LYS A 200 28.28 -4.29 3.86
N LYS A 201 29.13 -3.96 2.87
CA LYS A 201 28.83 -2.91 1.88
C LYS A 201 27.74 -3.32 0.88
N GLN A 202 27.57 -4.62 0.64
CA GLN A 202 26.60 -5.19 -0.31
C GLN A 202 26.06 -6.53 0.23
N LEU A 203 24.86 -6.92 -0.22
CA LEU A 203 24.30 -8.24 0.07
C LEU A 203 25.07 -9.31 -0.74
N PRO A 204 25.33 -10.48 -0.15
CA PRO A 204 25.72 -11.67 -0.92
C PRO A 204 24.73 -11.95 -2.06
N ALA A 205 25.20 -12.57 -3.15
CA ALA A 205 24.36 -12.86 -4.32
C ALA A 205 23.09 -13.63 -3.94
N ASP A 206 23.20 -14.65 -3.08
CA ASP A 206 22.06 -15.44 -2.58
C ASP A 206 21.05 -14.59 -1.81
N ASP A 207 21.52 -13.75 -0.86
CA ASP A 207 20.66 -12.88 -0.06
C ASP A 207 19.98 -11.82 -0.95
N ALA A 208 20.71 -11.30 -1.93
CA ALA A 208 20.18 -10.36 -2.92
C ALA A 208 19.10 -11.02 -3.79
N ASN A 209 19.33 -12.25 -4.26
CA ASN A 209 18.38 -13.03 -5.04
C ASN A 209 17.12 -13.35 -4.23
N ARG A 210 17.25 -13.75 -2.97
CA ARG A 210 16.11 -13.94 -2.05
C ARG A 210 15.34 -12.64 -1.82
N THR A 211 16.06 -11.53 -1.63
CA THR A 211 15.46 -10.20 -1.47
C THR A 211 14.64 -9.79 -2.69
N ARG A 212 15.04 -10.19 -3.91
CA ARG A 212 14.31 -9.86 -5.14
C ARG A 212 12.88 -10.39 -5.15
N PHE A 213 12.62 -11.58 -4.59
CA PHE A 213 11.26 -12.10 -4.43
C PHE A 213 10.39 -11.18 -3.59
N VAL A 214 10.93 -10.70 -2.47
CA VAL A 214 10.21 -9.79 -1.59
C VAL A 214 9.97 -8.45 -2.28
N THR A 215 10.99 -7.88 -2.93
CA THR A 215 10.85 -6.59 -3.61
C THR A 215 9.93 -6.65 -4.82
N LYS A 216 9.77 -7.81 -5.48
CA LYS A 216 8.80 -7.98 -6.56
C LYS A 216 7.36 -7.74 -6.08
N ASN A 217 7.07 -8.15 -4.85
CA ASN A 217 5.76 -7.93 -4.21
C ASN A 217 5.53 -6.47 -3.82
N ARG A 218 6.58 -5.65 -3.70
CA ARG A 218 6.47 -4.22 -3.37
C ARG A 218 5.64 -3.45 -4.41
N TRP A 219 5.72 -3.84 -5.68
CA TRP A 219 4.93 -3.20 -6.74
C TRP A 219 3.42 -3.25 -6.47
N VAL A 220 2.93 -4.32 -5.81
CA VAL A 220 1.51 -4.46 -5.44
C VAL A 220 1.10 -3.35 -4.47
N ILE A 221 1.93 -3.09 -3.45
CA ILE A 221 1.73 -2.04 -2.47
C ILE A 221 1.71 -0.68 -3.16
N GLU A 222 2.68 -0.40 -4.01
CA GLU A 222 2.79 0.86 -4.74
C GLU A 222 1.58 1.09 -5.67
N SER A 223 1.06 0.02 -6.29
CA SER A 223 -0.16 0.05 -7.09
C SER A 223 -1.40 0.38 -6.25
N VAL A 224 -1.57 -0.25 -5.08
CA VAL A 224 -2.68 0.04 -4.15
C VAL A 224 -2.59 1.46 -3.61
N ASN A 225 -1.43 1.87 -3.11
CA ASN A 225 -1.18 3.23 -2.64
C ASN A 225 -1.42 4.24 -3.75
N GLY A 226 -1.00 3.94 -4.97
CA GLY A 226 -1.31 4.73 -6.17
C GLY A 226 -2.82 4.90 -6.38
N LYS A 227 -3.62 3.83 -6.30
CA LYS A 227 -5.08 3.89 -6.42
C LYS A 227 -5.72 4.73 -5.32
N ILE A 228 -5.29 4.59 -4.07
CA ILE A 228 -5.77 5.43 -2.95
C ILE A 228 -5.43 6.90 -3.22
N LYS A 229 -4.20 7.20 -3.65
CA LYS A 229 -3.74 8.57 -3.92
C LYS A 229 -4.31 9.18 -5.19
N GLN A 230 -4.90 8.41 -6.10
CA GLN A 230 -5.71 8.97 -7.18
C GLN A 230 -6.94 9.72 -6.64
N TRP A 231 -7.46 9.36 -5.47
CA TRP A 231 -8.45 10.15 -4.77
C TRP A 231 -7.75 11.36 -4.16
N LYS A 232 -7.86 12.52 -4.85
CA LYS A 232 -7.07 13.71 -4.52
C LYS A 232 -7.24 14.16 -3.06
N PHE A 233 -8.36 13.83 -2.41
CA PHE A 233 -8.56 14.09 -0.99
C PHE A 233 -7.49 13.43 -0.10
N MET A 234 -7.01 12.24 -0.47
CA MET A 234 -5.97 11.49 0.24
C MET A 234 -4.55 11.85 -0.20
N ALA A 235 -4.38 12.49 -1.35
CA ALA A 235 -3.08 12.96 -1.84
C ALA A 235 -2.73 14.38 -1.38
N GLN A 236 -3.73 15.21 -1.10
CA GLN A 236 -3.51 16.58 -0.62
C GLN A 236 -3.21 16.64 0.88
N VAL A 237 -2.85 17.84 1.35
CA VAL A 237 -2.78 18.14 2.78
C VAL A 237 -4.20 18.24 3.34
N ILE A 238 -4.58 17.29 4.20
CA ILE A 238 -5.90 17.17 4.82
C ILE A 238 -6.14 18.32 5.80
N GLN A 239 -7.35 18.89 5.73
CA GLN A 239 -7.76 19.98 6.60
C GLN A 239 -8.11 19.49 8.01
N HIS A 240 -7.83 20.29 9.03
CA HIS A 240 -8.16 19.96 10.43
C HIS A 240 -9.63 19.65 10.66
N SER A 241 -10.52 20.38 9.99
CA SER A 241 -11.96 20.15 10.14
C SER A 241 -12.41 18.75 9.70
N THR A 242 -11.62 18.06 8.87
CA THR A 242 -11.93 16.74 8.31
C THR A 242 -11.07 15.62 8.89
N ILE A 243 -9.98 15.93 9.61
CA ILE A 243 -9.02 14.92 10.08
C ILE A 243 -9.63 13.90 11.02
N ARG A 244 -10.58 14.32 11.86
CA ARG A 244 -11.28 13.43 12.79
C ARG A 244 -12.13 12.34 12.11
N PHE A 245 -12.28 12.41 10.79
CA PHE A 245 -13.06 11.48 9.98
C PHE A 245 -12.21 10.85 8.88
N ILE A 246 -10.88 10.97 8.97
CA ILE A 246 -9.98 10.46 7.93
C ILE A 246 -10.08 8.95 7.78
N SER A 247 -10.29 8.22 8.89
CA SER A 247 -10.59 6.78 8.92
C SER A 247 -11.80 6.47 8.03
N ASP A 248 -12.95 7.10 8.32
CA ASP A 248 -14.16 6.93 7.51
C ASP A 248 -13.92 7.19 6.02
N TYR A 249 -13.20 8.27 5.68
CA TYR A 249 -12.93 8.59 4.27
C TYR A 249 -12.00 7.56 3.61
N LEU A 250 -11.06 7.00 4.36
CA LEU A 250 -10.14 5.97 3.88
C LEU A 250 -10.88 4.67 3.65
N ASP A 251 -11.65 4.18 4.62
CA ASP A 251 -12.47 2.99 4.49
C ASP A 251 -13.44 3.08 3.32
N ILE A 252 -14.10 4.23 3.17
CA ILE A 252 -15.00 4.48 2.03
C ILE A 252 -14.25 4.42 0.70
N ILE A 253 -13.08 5.05 0.59
CA ILE A 253 -12.28 5.03 -0.64
C ILE A 253 -11.84 3.60 -0.96
N CYS A 254 -11.38 2.88 0.05
CA CYS A 254 -10.99 1.48 -0.05
C CYS A 254 -12.15 0.59 -0.52
N ALA A 255 -13.34 0.76 0.08
CA ALA A 255 -14.56 0.06 -0.32
C ALA A 255 -14.95 0.35 -1.77
N LEU A 256 -14.84 1.61 -2.21
CA LEU A 256 -15.11 2.01 -3.60
C LEU A 256 -14.08 1.42 -4.58
N ILE A 257 -12.80 1.34 -4.18
CA ILE A 257 -11.75 0.68 -4.98
C ILE A 257 -12.07 -0.80 -5.11
N ASN A 258 -12.32 -1.50 -4.01
CA ASN A 258 -12.62 -2.94 -4.01
C ASN A 258 -13.88 -3.28 -4.80
N LYS A 259 -14.93 -2.46 -4.70
CA LYS A 259 -16.20 -2.70 -5.38
C LYS A 259 -16.16 -2.42 -6.89
N TYR A 260 -15.52 -1.33 -7.31
CA TYR A 260 -15.68 -0.79 -8.66
C TYR A 260 -14.40 -0.77 -9.50
N GLN A 261 -13.22 -0.98 -8.92
CA GLN A 261 -11.97 -1.01 -9.67
C GLN A 261 -11.47 -2.43 -9.83
N CYS A 262 -10.67 -2.65 -10.89
CA CYS A 262 -9.94 -3.89 -11.04
C CYS A 262 -8.98 -4.08 -9.85
N PRO A 263 -8.78 -5.31 -9.33
CA PRO A 263 -7.74 -5.63 -8.37
C PRO A 263 -6.36 -5.10 -8.77
N ALA A 264 -5.49 -4.81 -7.78
CA ALA A 264 -4.13 -4.36 -8.05
C ALA A 264 -3.27 -5.44 -8.74
N VAL A 265 -3.59 -6.71 -8.46
CA VAL A 265 -2.95 -7.87 -9.05
C VAL A 265 -4.04 -8.81 -9.54
N LYS A 266 -3.79 -9.40 -10.71
CA LYS A 266 -4.49 -10.58 -11.20
C LYS A 266 -3.43 -11.60 -11.55
N ASP A 267 -3.73 -12.87 -11.35
CA ASP A 267 -2.81 -13.89 -11.80
C ASP A 267 -2.65 -13.77 -13.31
N ILE A 268 -1.42 -13.93 -13.76
CA ILE A 268 -1.06 -13.87 -15.16
C ILE A 268 -0.88 -15.29 -15.65
N GLU A 269 -1.34 -15.57 -16.87
CA GLU A 269 -1.30 -16.91 -17.46
C GLU A 269 0.14 -17.48 -17.50
N SER A 270 1.14 -16.62 -17.70
CA SER A 270 2.57 -16.94 -17.62
C SER A 270 3.19 -16.82 -16.22
N GLY A 271 2.38 -16.74 -15.16
CA GLY A 271 2.86 -16.56 -13.78
C GLY A 271 3.81 -17.67 -13.33
N ARG A 272 3.52 -18.92 -13.73
CA ARG A 272 4.42 -20.06 -13.47
C ARG A 272 5.74 -19.95 -14.20
N GLU A 273 5.74 -19.52 -15.46
CA GLU A 273 6.97 -19.33 -16.24
C GLU A 273 7.89 -18.31 -15.57
N ILE A 274 7.31 -17.23 -15.04
CA ILE A 274 8.04 -16.22 -14.27
C ILE A 274 8.63 -16.83 -13.01
N VAL A 275 7.85 -17.59 -12.24
CA VAL A 275 8.37 -18.26 -11.03
C VAL A 275 9.50 -19.22 -11.36
N MET A 276 9.36 -20.00 -12.43
CA MET A 276 10.41 -20.91 -12.90
C MET A 276 11.69 -20.15 -13.26
N LYS A 277 11.58 -19.06 -14.03
CA LYS A 277 12.71 -18.20 -14.37
C LYS A 277 13.36 -17.59 -13.12
N MET A 278 12.56 -17.11 -12.17
CA MET A 278 13.07 -16.57 -10.90
C MET A 278 13.80 -17.65 -10.07
N ARG A 279 13.31 -18.89 -10.06
CA ARG A 279 13.96 -20.04 -9.41
C ARG A 279 15.24 -20.46 -10.11
N GLU A 280 15.28 -20.43 -11.44
CA GLU A 280 16.50 -20.67 -12.21
C GLU A 280 17.56 -19.62 -11.87
N MET A 281 17.20 -18.33 -11.92
CA MET A 281 18.12 -17.22 -11.59
C MET A 281 18.64 -17.22 -10.16
N LEU A 282 17.92 -17.82 -9.20
CA LEU A 282 18.43 -18.04 -7.84
C LEU A 282 19.68 -18.91 -7.83
N THR A 283 19.71 -19.92 -8.70
CA THR A 283 20.80 -20.91 -8.79
C THR A 283 21.91 -20.49 -9.76
N THR A 284 21.63 -19.54 -10.65
CA THR A 284 22.61 -19.02 -11.60
C THR A 284 23.73 -18.26 -10.89
N GLU A 285 24.96 -18.71 -11.09
CA GLU A 285 26.14 -18.08 -10.51
C GLU A 285 26.31 -16.61 -10.95
N ASN A 286 26.72 -15.77 -10.01
CA ASN A 286 26.97 -14.36 -10.27
C ASN A 286 28.31 -14.17 -11.01
N ARG A 287 28.25 -14.21 -12.34
CA ARG A 287 29.41 -13.98 -13.24
C ARG A 287 30.12 -12.64 -13.00
N LEU A 288 29.39 -11.61 -12.54
CA LEU A 288 30.01 -10.32 -12.21
C LEU A 288 30.84 -10.41 -10.92
N GLN A 289 30.33 -11.10 -9.90
CA GLN A 289 31.09 -11.35 -8.67
C GLN A 289 32.35 -12.16 -8.96
N GLU A 290 32.26 -13.19 -9.81
CA GLU A 290 33.42 -13.96 -10.25
C GLU A 290 34.45 -13.07 -10.96
N ARG A 291 34.01 -12.20 -11.88
CA ARG A 291 34.89 -11.24 -12.56
C ARG A 291 35.54 -10.25 -11.60
N LEU A 292 34.78 -9.71 -10.63
CA LEU A 292 35.31 -8.80 -9.63
C LEU A 292 36.32 -9.48 -8.70
N ALA A 293 36.10 -10.73 -8.31
CA ALA A 293 37.03 -11.49 -7.49
C ALA A 293 38.37 -11.75 -8.20
N LYS A 294 38.35 -11.88 -9.54
CA LYS A 294 39.55 -12.03 -10.38
C LYS A 294 40.18 -10.68 -10.76
N HIS A 295 39.53 -9.55 -10.46
CA HIS A 295 40.00 -8.23 -10.86
C HIS A 295 40.94 -7.64 -9.80
N THR A 296 42.22 -7.47 -10.16
CA THR A 296 43.28 -6.95 -9.26
C THR A 296 43.67 -5.48 -9.56
N GLY A 297 43.04 -4.84 -10.55
CA GLY A 297 43.40 -3.48 -10.99
C GLY A 297 42.60 -2.37 -10.30
N THR A 298 43.24 -1.22 -10.10
CA THR A 298 42.55 0.06 -9.89
C THR A 298 41.95 0.53 -11.20
N THR A 299 40.63 0.48 -11.34
CA THR A 299 39.93 1.02 -12.51
C THR A 299 39.95 2.55 -12.45
N SER A 300 40.69 3.21 -13.34
CA SER A 300 40.41 4.61 -13.64
C SER A 300 39.09 4.67 -14.42
N LEU A 301 38.14 5.46 -13.92
CA LEU A 301 36.92 5.77 -14.66
C LEU A 301 37.29 6.62 -15.89
N HIS A 302 37.50 5.97 -17.02
CA HIS A 302 37.62 6.66 -18.31
C HIS A 302 36.23 6.99 -18.84
N TRP A 303 35.78 8.19 -18.54
CA TRP A 303 34.61 8.78 -19.18
C TRP A 303 35.03 9.30 -20.56
N SER A 304 34.43 8.76 -21.61
CA SER A 304 34.52 9.32 -22.96
C SER A 304 33.22 10.04 -23.30
N GLU A 305 33.33 11.16 -24.01
CA GLU A 305 32.17 11.88 -24.52
C GLU A 305 31.43 11.00 -25.54
N HIS A 306 30.18 10.67 -25.26
CA HIS A 306 29.39 9.75 -26.07
C HIS A 306 28.38 10.53 -26.92
N ASN A 307 28.40 10.32 -28.23
CA ASN A 307 27.41 10.89 -29.15
C ASN A 307 26.18 9.97 -29.25
N ALA A 308 25.00 10.50 -28.91
CA ALA A 308 23.73 9.78 -28.99
C ALA A 308 23.38 9.31 -30.41
N ALA A 309 23.93 9.95 -31.46
CA ALA A 309 23.74 9.53 -32.85
C ALA A 309 24.38 8.17 -33.17
N ASN A 310 25.37 7.73 -32.37
CA ASN A 310 26.10 6.48 -32.58
C ASN A 310 25.50 5.29 -31.83
N PHE A 311 24.39 5.49 -31.10
CA PHE A 311 23.75 4.45 -30.30
C PHE A 311 22.31 4.23 -30.74
N GLN A 312 22.05 3.10 -31.40
CA GLN A 312 20.69 2.59 -31.51
C GLN A 312 20.31 2.00 -30.15
N SER A 313 19.47 2.72 -29.41
CA SER A 313 18.80 2.13 -28.25
C SER A 313 18.08 0.87 -28.72
N PRO A 314 18.27 -0.28 -28.06
CA PRO A 314 17.53 -1.48 -28.43
C PRO A 314 16.03 -1.14 -28.36
N PRO A 315 15.22 -1.60 -29.32
CA PRO A 315 13.79 -1.31 -29.30
C PRO A 315 13.23 -1.84 -27.98
N LEU A 316 12.84 -0.95 -27.07
CA LEU A 316 12.24 -1.32 -25.80
C LEU A 316 10.77 -1.66 -26.06
N THR A 317 10.54 -2.80 -26.70
CA THR A 317 9.19 -3.34 -26.86
C THR A 317 8.62 -3.70 -25.49
N LYS A 318 7.30 -3.87 -25.41
CA LYS A 318 6.64 -4.30 -24.18
C LYS A 318 7.19 -5.66 -23.71
N GLU A 319 7.48 -6.57 -24.64
CA GLU A 319 8.18 -7.81 -24.38
C GLU A 319 9.58 -7.56 -23.81
N ASN A 320 10.39 -6.67 -24.40
CA ASN A 320 11.75 -6.42 -23.88
C ASN A 320 11.76 -5.79 -22.49
N ILE A 321 10.82 -4.90 -22.18
CA ILE A 321 10.68 -4.32 -20.83
C ILE A 321 10.24 -5.39 -19.82
N ARG A 322 9.35 -6.31 -20.24
CA ARG A 322 9.00 -7.47 -19.41
C ARG A 322 10.22 -8.34 -19.18
N ASP A 323 10.95 -8.73 -20.20
CA ASP A 323 12.13 -9.60 -20.06
C ASP A 323 13.24 -8.98 -19.21
N LEU A 324 13.41 -7.65 -19.23
CA LEU A 324 14.35 -6.93 -18.36
C LEU A 324 13.96 -6.94 -16.87
N THR A 325 12.68 -7.18 -16.58
CA THR A 325 12.14 -7.19 -15.20
C THR A 325 11.89 -8.60 -14.66
N PHE A 326 12.27 -9.65 -15.38
CA PHE A 326 12.08 -11.06 -15.00
C PHE A 326 13.33 -11.90 -15.13
#